data_AF-A0AA41YUC5-F1
#
_entry.id   AF-A0AA41YUC5-F1
#
_cell.length_a   1.000
_cell.length_b   1.000
_cell.length_c   1.000
_cell.angle_alpha   90.00
_cell.angle_beta   90.00
_cell.angle_gamma   90.00
#
_symmetry.space_group_name_H-M   'P 1'
#
loop_
_entity.id
_entity.type
_entity.pdbx_description
1 polymer ?
#
loop_
_entity_poly.entity_id
_entity_poly.type
_entity_poly.pdbx_seq_one_letter_code
_entity_poly.pdbx_strand_id
1 'polypeptide(L)'
;MPAYFAYGANLDRIGMAQRCPGSHVVAPARLADYRFFIMVDGYASLRPEQGAVVHGLLWQLAPDDLAALDAYEEIGAGLYRRLTLSVMHDAGVADAIVYVGRSRETGESRPGYMENVLAAATLGGLPEAYLRELRGWLPATSRPSAAMA
;
A
#
# COMPACT_ATOMS: atom_id res chain seq x y z
N MET A 1 -7.61 -4.17 19.23
CA MET A 1 -6.66 -4.46 18.13
C MET A 1 -6.78 -3.33 17.13
N PRO A 2 -5.69 -2.65 16.73
CA PRO A 2 -5.78 -1.54 15.78
C PRO A 2 -5.99 -2.05 14.36
N ALA A 3 -6.77 -1.31 13.57
CA ALA A 3 -6.91 -1.55 12.14
C ALA A 3 -5.72 -0.91 11.39
N TYR A 4 -5.26 -1.55 10.32
CA TYR A 4 -4.17 -1.08 9.47
C TYR A 4 -4.56 -1.22 8.01
N PHE A 5 -4.35 -0.18 7.21
CA PHE A 5 -4.63 -0.20 5.78
C PHE A 5 -3.34 -0.25 4.97
N ALA A 6 -3.13 -1.37 4.29
CA ALA A 6 -1.99 -1.62 3.43
C ALA A 6 -2.35 -1.32 1.97
N TYR A 7 -1.48 -0.55 1.29
CA TYR A 7 -1.65 -0.17 -0.13
C TYR A 7 -0.40 -0.46 -0.99
N GLY A 8 0.70 -0.91 -0.37
CA GLY A 8 2.00 -1.15 -1.00
C GLY A 8 2.53 -2.55 -0.70
N ALA A 9 3.78 -2.66 -0.24
CA ALA A 9 4.45 -3.94 0.03
C ALA A 9 3.66 -4.87 0.98
N ASN A 10 2.95 -4.31 1.95
CA ASN A 10 2.14 -5.07 2.92
C ASN A 10 0.79 -5.57 2.36
N LEU A 11 0.54 -5.41 1.06
CA LEU A 11 -0.48 -6.21 0.37
C LEU A 11 -0.08 -7.69 0.30
N ASP A 12 1.23 -7.98 0.30
CA ASP A 12 1.73 -9.35 0.29
C ASP A 12 1.44 -10.04 1.62
N ARG A 13 0.50 -10.99 1.56
CA ARG A 13 0.04 -11.75 2.72
C ARG A 13 1.12 -12.68 3.28
N ILE A 14 2.01 -13.20 2.44
CA ILE A 14 3.09 -14.08 2.89
C ILE A 14 4.10 -13.26 3.70
N GLY A 15 4.54 -12.13 3.15
CA GLY A 15 5.39 -11.18 3.86
C GLY A 15 4.75 -10.68 5.16
N MET A 16 3.46 -10.34 5.12
CA MET A 16 2.74 -9.91 6.33
C MET A 16 2.64 -11.03 7.38
N ALA A 17 2.38 -12.28 7.01
CA ALA A 17 2.33 -13.38 7.96
C ALA A 17 3.68 -13.66 8.63
N GLN A 18 4.80 -13.39 7.95
CA GLN A 18 6.14 -13.51 8.52
C GLN A 18 6.46 -12.34 9.49
N ARG A 19 6.06 -11.12 9.14
CA ARG A 19 6.35 -9.91 9.93
C ARG A 19 5.40 -9.73 11.11
N CYS A 20 4.13 -10.07 10.90
CA CYS A 20 3.00 -9.82 11.78
C CYS A 20 2.16 -11.11 11.92
N PRO A 21 2.70 -12.16 12.57
CA PRO A 21 2.07 -13.49 12.60
C PRO A 21 0.74 -13.55 13.35
N GLY A 22 0.46 -12.60 14.26
CA GLY A 22 -0.83 -12.50 14.96
C GLY A 22 -1.90 -11.72 14.18
N SER A 23 -1.52 -11.10 13.06
CA SER A 23 -2.36 -10.20 12.28
C SER A 23 -3.03 -10.91 11.11
N HIS A 24 -4.22 -10.47 10.74
CA HIS A 24 -4.97 -11.08 9.64
C HIS A 24 -5.68 -10.04 8.78
N VAL A 25 -5.95 -10.41 7.52
CA VAL A 25 -6.73 -9.58 6.60
C VAL A 25 -8.20 -9.63 7.01
N VAL A 26 -8.82 -8.46 7.09
CA VAL A 26 -10.27 -8.29 7.32
C VAL A 26 -11.01 -8.30 5.99
N ALA A 27 -10.67 -7.37 5.09
CA ALA A 27 -11.35 -7.19 3.80
C ALA A 27 -10.51 -6.30 2.86
N PRO A 28 -10.79 -6.32 1.54
CA PRO A 28 -10.45 -5.21 0.66
C PRO A 28 -11.09 -3.91 1.17
N ALA A 29 -10.36 -2.80 1.05
CA ALA A 29 -10.82 -1.49 1.46
C ALA A 29 -10.33 -0.41 0.49
N ARG A 30 -10.89 0.79 0.63
CA ARG A 30 -10.49 1.96 -0.14
C ARG A 30 -10.34 3.20 0.74
N LEU A 31 -9.36 4.03 0.41
CA LEU A 31 -9.12 5.34 1.00
C LEU A 31 -9.46 6.41 -0.05
N ALA A 32 -10.40 7.28 0.27
CA ALA A 32 -10.82 8.38 -0.61
C ALA A 32 -9.93 9.61 -0.42
N ASP A 33 -9.87 10.46 -1.45
CA ASP A 33 -9.14 11.73 -1.50
C ASP A 33 -7.62 11.59 -1.30
N TYR A 34 -7.08 10.42 -1.65
CA TYR A 34 -5.65 10.14 -1.69
C TYR A 34 -5.28 9.46 -2.99
N ARG A 35 -4.04 9.70 -3.42
CA ARG A 35 -3.45 9.06 -4.58
C ARG A 35 -2.19 8.29 -4.22
N PHE A 36 -2.09 7.09 -4.80
CA PHE A 36 -0.89 6.26 -4.80
C PHE A 36 0.17 6.86 -5.71
N PHE A 37 1.42 6.86 -5.26
CA PHE A 37 2.58 7.16 -6.09
C PHE A 37 3.83 6.47 -5.56
N ILE A 38 4.90 6.46 -6.38
CA ILE A 38 6.23 6.05 -5.95
C ILE A 38 7.05 7.27 -5.55
N MET A 39 7.60 7.25 -4.34
CA MET A 39 8.51 8.29 -3.87
C MET A 39 9.86 8.23 -4.56
N VAL A 40 10.64 9.31 -4.47
CA VAL A 40 12.07 9.34 -4.84
C VAL A 40 12.92 8.26 -4.13
N ASP A 41 12.50 7.80 -2.96
CA ASP A 41 13.13 6.67 -2.23
C ASP A 41 12.90 5.30 -2.92
N GLY A 42 11.97 5.25 -3.87
CA GLY A 42 11.62 4.10 -4.70
C GLY A 42 10.53 3.18 -4.11
N TYR A 43 9.83 3.64 -3.08
CA TYR A 43 8.75 2.92 -2.40
C TYR A 43 7.40 3.63 -2.56
N ALA A 44 6.32 2.88 -2.34
CA ALA A 44 4.96 3.43 -2.45
C ALA A 44 4.65 4.41 -1.32
N SER A 45 3.94 5.48 -1.64
CA SER A 45 3.40 6.41 -0.66
C SER A 45 2.06 6.97 -1.12
N LEU A 46 1.44 7.77 -0.26
CA LEU A 46 0.16 8.42 -0.50
C LEU A 46 0.31 9.93 -0.38
N ARG A 47 -0.39 10.65 -1.24
CA ARG A 47 -0.56 12.11 -1.11
C ARG A 47 -2.04 12.48 -1.25
N PRO A 48 -2.50 13.52 -0.54
CA PRO A 48 -3.87 14.01 -0.72
C PRO A 48 -4.11 14.44 -2.17
N GLU A 49 -5.20 13.98 -2.76
CA GLU A 49 -5.66 14.34 -4.11
C GLU A 49 -7.17 14.14 -4.17
N GLN A 50 -7.94 15.23 -4.25
CA GLN A 50 -9.39 15.17 -4.18
C GLN A 50 -9.99 14.36 -5.34
N GLY A 51 -10.91 13.44 -5.01
CA GLY A 51 -11.53 12.56 -5.99
C GLY A 51 -10.68 11.36 -6.42
N ALA A 52 -9.42 11.27 -5.99
CA ALA A 52 -8.62 10.06 -6.15
C ALA A 52 -9.01 9.00 -5.10
N VAL A 53 -8.77 7.73 -5.44
CA VAL A 53 -9.07 6.60 -4.56
C VAL A 53 -7.91 5.62 -4.58
N VAL A 54 -7.48 5.20 -3.39
CA VAL A 54 -6.46 4.17 -3.21
C VAL A 54 -7.15 2.90 -2.73
N HIS A 55 -6.97 1.80 -3.45
CA HIS A 55 -7.43 0.48 -3.00
C HIS A 55 -6.32 -0.28 -2.28
N GLY A 56 -6.71 -1.06 -1.29
CA GLY A 56 -5.78 -1.83 -0.47
C GLY A 56 -6.47 -2.90 0.35
N LEU A 57 -5.74 -3.44 1.32
CA LEU A 57 -6.25 -4.43 2.26
C LEU A 57 -6.34 -3.81 3.66
N LEU A 58 -7.49 -3.99 4.30
CA LEU A 58 -7.68 -3.71 5.72
C LEU A 58 -7.23 -4.92 6.52
N TRP A 59 -6.33 -4.70 7.47
CA TRP A 59 -5.78 -5.67 8.38
C TRP A 59 -6.24 -5.38 9.80
N GLN A 60 -6.44 -6.44 10.58
CA GLN A 60 -6.55 -6.36 12.02
C GLN A 60 -5.20 -6.74 12.61
N LEU A 61 -4.50 -5.78 13.22
CA LEU A 61 -3.19 -6.03 13.80
C LEU A 61 -3.29 -6.60 15.22
N ALA A 62 -2.47 -7.60 15.51
CA ALA A 62 -2.19 -7.97 16.90
C ALA A 62 -1.38 -6.86 17.59
N PRO A 63 -1.59 -6.61 18.90
CA PRO A 63 -0.85 -5.57 19.61
C PRO A 63 0.67 -5.73 19.53
N ASP A 64 1.16 -6.97 19.58
CA ASP A 64 2.60 -7.29 19.59
C ASP A 64 3.25 -7.12 18.21
N ASP A 65 2.46 -7.18 17.13
CA ASP A 65 2.95 -7.06 15.75
C ASP A 65 3.22 -5.60 15.35
N LEU A 66 2.61 -4.65 16.06
CA LEU A 66 2.64 -3.23 15.69
C LEU A 66 4.08 -2.65 15.73
N ALA A 67 4.90 -3.09 16.68
CA ALA A 67 6.30 -2.67 16.78
C ALA A 67 7.18 -3.26 15.67
N ALA A 68 6.92 -4.51 15.27
CA ALA A 68 7.61 -5.14 14.14
C ALA A 68 7.27 -4.42 12.82
N LEU A 69 6.00 -4.03 12.67
CA LEU A 69 5.55 -3.27 11.50
C LEU A 69 6.17 -1.86 11.46
N ASP A 70 6.34 -1.18 12.59
CA ASP A 70 7.06 0.11 12.64
C ASP A 70 8.52 0.02 12.24
N ALA A 71 9.19 -1.04 12.69
CA ALA A 71 10.57 -1.28 12.34
C ALA A 71 10.70 -1.52 10.82
N TYR A 72 9.77 -2.29 10.24
CA TYR A 72 9.72 -2.55 8.80
C TYR A 72 9.45 -1.28 7.98
N GLU A 73 8.57 -0.40 8.45
CA GLU A 73 8.23 0.87 7.80
C GLU A 73 9.25 1.98 8.15
N GLU A 74 10.37 1.64 8.79
CA GLU A 74 11.49 2.53 9.10
C GLU A 74 11.07 3.83 9.82
N ILE A 75 10.11 3.73 10.76
CA ILE A 75 9.59 4.88 11.51
C ILE A 75 10.70 5.57 12.31
N GLY A 76 11.62 4.79 12.90
CA GLY A 76 12.77 5.32 13.64
C GLY A 76 13.78 6.08 12.76
N ALA A 77 13.86 5.75 11.47
CA ALA A 77 14.69 6.45 10.49
C ALA A 77 13.92 7.58 9.77
N GLY A 78 12.62 7.73 10.06
CA GLY A 78 11.76 8.75 9.48
C GLY A 78 11.39 8.53 8.01
N LEU A 79 11.47 7.29 7.49
CA LEU A 79 11.07 7.00 6.11
C LEU A 79 9.55 7.17 5.94
N TYR A 80 8.78 6.62 6.88
CA TYR A 80 7.34 6.78 6.98
C TYR A 80 6.94 7.47 8.28
N ARG A 81 5.68 7.90 8.34
CA ARG A 81 4.97 8.28 9.56
C ARG A 81 3.60 7.62 9.59
N ARG A 82 3.07 7.40 10.78
CA ARG A 82 1.70 6.92 10.97
C ARG A 82 0.71 8.06 10.87
N LEU A 83 -0.36 7.83 10.13
CA LEU A 83 -1.59 8.62 10.18
C LEU A 83 -2.74 7.68 10.55
N THR A 84 -3.78 8.21 11.17
CA THR A 84 -5.06 7.53 11.29
C THR A 84 -6.00 8.12 10.25
N LEU A 85 -6.42 7.30 9.28
CA LEU A 85 -7.30 7.72 8.19
C LEU A 85 -8.51 6.77 8.12
N SER A 86 -9.67 7.33 7.79
CA SER A 86 -10.89 6.56 7.62
C SER A 86 -10.89 5.88 6.25
N VAL A 87 -11.02 4.55 6.24
CA VAL A 87 -11.14 3.74 5.02
C VAL A 87 -12.51 3.09 4.94
N MET A 88 -13.01 2.89 3.72
CA MET A 88 -14.29 2.23 3.46
C MET A 88 -14.05 0.78 3.04
N HIS A 89 -14.78 -0.15 3.66
CA HIS A 89 -14.83 -1.56 3.28
C HIS A 89 -16.30 -2.04 3.29
N ASP A 90 -16.56 -3.29 2.91
CA ASP A 90 -17.93 -3.78 2.72
C ASP A 90 -18.82 -3.74 3.97
N ALA A 91 -18.22 -3.79 5.16
CA ALA A 91 -18.95 -3.71 6.44
C ALA A 91 -19.10 -2.28 6.97
N GLY A 92 -18.52 -1.27 6.31
CA GLY A 92 -18.64 0.13 6.70
C GLY A 92 -17.33 0.91 6.66
N VAL A 93 -17.18 1.85 7.57
CA VAL A 93 -16.01 2.72 7.70
C VAL A 93 -15.19 2.30 8.91
N ALA A 94 -13.87 2.24 8.75
CA ALA A 94 -12.93 1.96 9.83
C ALA A 94 -11.82 3.00 9.85
N ASP A 95 -11.47 3.50 11.04
CA ASP A 95 -10.28 4.30 11.25
C ASP A 95 -9.06 3.37 11.34
N ALA A 96 -8.17 3.49 10.37
CA ALA A 96 -7.02 2.61 10.22
C ALA A 96 -5.71 3.40 10.28
N ILE A 97 -4.69 2.76 10.86
CA ILE A 97 -3.31 3.19 10.73
C ILE A 97 -2.93 3.11 9.25
N VAL A 98 -2.31 4.16 8.74
CA VAL A 98 -1.76 4.25 7.39
C VAL A 98 -0.35 4.80 7.49
N TYR A 99 0.62 4.09 6.90
CA TYR A 99 1.98 4.61 6.78
C TYR A 99 2.06 5.52 5.56
N VAL A 100 2.43 6.78 5.77
CA VAL A 100 2.64 7.75 4.69
C VAL A 100 4.10 8.17 4.68
N GLY A 101 4.73 8.05 3.53
CA GLY A 101 6.14 8.31 3.36
C GLY A 101 6.51 9.78 3.56
N ARG A 102 7.80 10.03 3.82
CA ARG A 102 8.35 11.36 4.06
C ARG A 102 8.32 12.26 2.84
N SER A 103 8.58 11.70 1.66
CA SER A 103 8.67 12.48 0.42
C SER A 103 7.30 12.63 -0.22
N ARG A 104 7.08 13.77 -0.88
CA ARG A 104 5.94 14.02 -1.77
C ARG A 104 6.35 14.02 -3.25
N GLU A 105 7.65 13.93 -3.50
CA GLU A 105 8.22 13.94 -4.84
C GLU A 105 8.09 12.57 -5.49
N THR A 106 7.71 12.57 -6.76
CA THR A 106 7.54 11.35 -7.53
C THR A 106 8.88 10.86 -8.05
N GLY A 107 9.17 9.58 -7.80
CA GLY A 107 10.36 8.89 -8.29
C GLY A 107 10.03 7.64 -9.09
N GLU A 108 11.04 6.80 -9.29
CA GLU A 108 10.92 5.52 -9.96
C GLU A 108 10.89 4.36 -8.98
N SER A 109 10.12 3.31 -9.30
CA SER A 109 10.10 2.08 -8.50
C SER A 109 11.47 1.42 -8.52
N ARG A 110 11.88 0.88 -7.37
CA ARG A 110 12.99 -0.06 -7.32
C ARG A 110 12.68 -1.30 -8.17
N PRO A 111 13.70 -1.95 -8.77
CA PRO A 111 13.51 -3.20 -9.50
C PRO A 111 12.83 -4.26 -8.64
N GLY A 112 11.77 -4.90 -9.16
CA GLY A 112 11.03 -5.96 -8.48
C GLY A 112 10.03 -5.47 -7.43
N TYR A 113 10.08 -4.21 -6.99
CA TYR A 113 9.18 -3.70 -5.96
C TYR A 113 7.74 -3.64 -6.45
N MET A 114 7.48 -2.92 -7.56
CA MET A 114 6.12 -2.78 -8.08
C MET A 114 5.58 -4.07 -8.68
N GLU A 115 6.44 -4.95 -9.20
CA GLU A 115 6.05 -6.29 -9.63
C GLU A 115 5.44 -7.09 -8.46
N ASN A 116 6.09 -7.05 -7.30
CA ASN A 116 5.59 -7.69 -6.08
C ASN A 116 4.30 -7.04 -5.58
N VAL A 117 4.23 -5.71 -5.55
CA VAL A 117 3.02 -4.97 -5.13
C VAL A 117 1.84 -5.31 -6.07
N LEU A 118 2.07 -5.35 -7.37
CA LEU A 118 1.03 -5.66 -8.36
C LEU A 118 0.54 -7.11 -8.24
N ALA A 119 1.46 -8.07 -8.03
CA ALA A 119 1.11 -9.46 -7.81
C ALA A 119 0.27 -9.61 -6.53
N ALA A 120 0.69 -8.98 -5.44
CA ALA A 120 -0.04 -8.98 -4.18
C ALA A 120 -1.41 -8.29 -4.27
N ALA A 121 -1.50 -7.17 -4.97
CA ALA A 121 -2.76 -6.47 -5.26
C ALA A 121 -3.74 -7.36 -6.05
N THR A 122 -3.22 -8.11 -7.03
CA THR A 122 -4.01 -9.06 -7.83
C THR A 122 -4.56 -10.18 -6.96
N LEU A 123 -3.71 -10.82 -6.15
CA LEU A 123 -4.12 -11.87 -5.19
C LEU A 123 -5.04 -11.33 -4.08
N GLY A 124 -4.90 -10.05 -3.76
CA GLY A 124 -5.77 -9.33 -2.82
C GLY A 124 -7.16 -9.03 -3.38
N GLY A 125 -7.41 -9.28 -4.67
CA GLY A 125 -8.70 -9.02 -5.31
C GLY A 125 -8.98 -7.54 -5.52
N LEU A 126 -7.95 -6.70 -5.68
CA LEU A 126 -8.17 -5.28 -5.94
C LEU A 126 -8.76 -5.06 -7.35
N PRO A 127 -9.56 -4.00 -7.57
CA PRO A 127 -10.27 -3.80 -8.84
C PRO A 127 -9.32 -3.69 -10.04
N GLU A 128 -9.68 -4.28 -11.19
CA GLU A 128 -8.85 -4.27 -12.39
C GLU A 128 -8.52 -2.84 -12.87
N ALA A 129 -9.45 -1.90 -12.70
CA ALA A 129 -9.20 -0.49 -13.00
C ALA A 129 -8.03 0.09 -12.18
N TYR A 130 -7.92 -0.31 -10.91
CA TYR A 130 -6.83 0.09 -10.03
C TYR A 130 -5.53 -0.66 -10.35
N LEU A 131 -5.60 -1.95 -10.69
CA LEU A 131 -4.43 -2.71 -11.15
C LEU A 131 -3.80 -2.08 -12.41
N ARG A 132 -4.62 -1.54 -13.33
CA ARG A 132 -4.11 -0.76 -14.47
C ARG A 132 -3.37 0.50 -14.06
N GLU A 133 -3.84 1.21 -13.02
CA GLU A 133 -3.09 2.36 -12.48
C GLU A 133 -1.76 1.92 -11.88
N LEU A 134 -1.74 0.85 -11.08
CA LEU A 134 -0.51 0.32 -10.48
C LEU A 134 0.51 -0.12 -11.54
N ARG A 135 0.08 -0.69 -12.68
CA ARG A 135 0.97 -1.02 -13.81
C ARG A 135 1.70 0.21 -14.38
N GLY A 136 1.12 1.41 -14.27
CA GLY A 136 1.77 2.65 -14.68
C GLY A 136 3.02 2.99 -13.87
N TRP A 137 3.15 2.42 -12.68
CA TRP A 137 4.28 2.61 -11.76
C TRP A 137 5.38 1.56 -11.89
N LEU A 138 5.22 0.57 -12.79
CA LEU A 138 6.31 -0.36 -13.11
C LEU A 138 7.53 0.40 -13.63
N PRO A 139 8.76 -0.03 -13.28
CA PRO A 139 9.98 0.58 -13.79
C PRO A 139 9.98 0.53 -15.33
N ALA A 140 10.62 1.52 -15.96
CA ALA A 140 10.56 1.69 -17.42
C ALA A 140 11.02 0.44 -18.19
N THR A 141 11.93 -0.35 -17.62
CA THR A 141 12.40 -1.62 -18.16
C THR A 141 11.37 -2.76 -18.13
N SER A 142 10.35 -2.64 -17.28
CA SER A 142 9.31 -3.66 -17.06
C SER A 142 7.96 -3.28 -17.66
N ARG A 143 7.81 -2.06 -18.20
CA ARG A 143 6.57 -1.67 -18.88
C ARG A 143 6.48 -2.39 -20.23
N PRO A 144 5.34 -3.00 -20.58
CA PRO A 144 5.15 -3.52 -21.92
C PRO A 144 5.34 -2.37 -22.91
N SER A 145 6.20 -2.58 -23.91
CA SER A 145 6.40 -1.62 -24.99
C SER A 145 5.05 -1.27 -25.59
N ALA A 146 4.72 0.02 -25.67
CA ALA A 146 3.60 0.49 -26.45
C ALA A 146 3.97 0.35 -27.94
N ALA A 147 4.05 -0.89 -28.42
CA ALA A 147 4.29 -1.21 -29.82
C ALA A 147 2.97 -1.65 -30.46
N MET A 148 2.48 -0.75 -31.32
CA MET A 148 1.62 -0.99 -32.50
C MET A 148 0.14 -1.30 -32.26
N ALA A 149 -0.66 -0.24 -32.27
CA ALA A 149 -1.93 -0.21 -32.98
C ALA A 149 -1.73 0.57 -34.29
#